data_AF-Q4T6N1-F1
#
_entry.id   AF-Q4T6N1-F1
#
_cell.length_a   1.000
_cell.length_b   1.000
_cell.length_c   1.000
_cell.angle_alpha   90.00
_cell.angle_beta   90.00
_cell.angle_gamma   90.00
#
_symmetry.space_group_name_H-M   'P 1'
#
loop_
_entity.id
_entity.type
_entity.pdbx_description
1 polymer ?
#
loop_
_entity_poly.entity_id
_entity_poly.type
_entity_poly.pdbx_seq_one_letter_code
_entity_poly.pdbx_strand_id
1 'polypeptide(L)'
;MEMFLYRLCRYVGELISDAEADVREDDSYLFDLDNKVSITIEVRVFMLHQDLRFPRIAFFSSRDILSGQELGFDYGDRFWDIKSKYFTCQCGSEKCKHSAEAIALEQSRLARLEAGPE
;
A
#
# COMPACT_ATOMS: atom_id res chain seq x y z
N MET A 1 15.97 17.93 16.93
CA MET A 1 15.49 18.15 15.55
C MET A 1 14.06 17.62 15.53
N GLU A 2 13.07 18.49 15.72
CA GLU A 2 11.66 18.08 15.77
C GLU A 2 11.21 17.62 14.38
N MET A 3 10.84 16.35 14.25
CA MET A 3 10.11 15.87 13.08
C MET A 3 8.68 16.43 13.16
N PHE A 4 8.41 17.54 12.48
CA PHE A 4 7.05 17.97 12.19
C PHE A 4 6.44 17.00 11.17
N LEU A 5 5.90 15.89 11.66
CA LEU A 5 5.03 15.01 10.89
C LEU A 5 3.71 15.74 10.67
N TYR A 6 3.55 16.38 9.52
CA TYR A 6 2.27 16.97 9.13
C TYR A 6 1.26 15.85 8.87
N ARG A 7 0.20 15.80 9.68
CA ARG A 7 -0.94 14.91 9.43
C ARG A 7 -1.63 15.37 8.16
N LEU A 8 -1.74 14.49 7.17
CA LEU A 8 -2.38 14.76 5.88
C LEU A 8 -3.89 14.53 5.98
N CYS A 9 -4.29 13.29 6.24
CA CYS A 9 -5.70 12.90 6.34
C CYS A 9 -5.85 11.60 7.14
N ARG A 10 -7.10 11.14 7.30
CA ARG A 10 -7.44 9.84 7.89
C ARG A 10 -8.07 8.96 6.82
N TYR A 11 -7.75 7.67 6.84
CA TYR A 11 -8.54 6.69 6.11
C TYR A 11 -9.82 6.45 6.90
N VAL A 12 -10.98 6.74 6.29
CA VAL A 12 -12.29 6.59 6.93
C VAL A 12 -13.13 5.68 6.05
N GLY A 13 -13.77 4.70 6.67
CA GLY A 13 -14.60 3.72 5.99
C GLY A 13 -15.35 2.86 6.99
N GLU A 14 -15.96 1.80 6.48
CA GLU A 14 -16.62 0.76 7.27
C GLU A 14 -15.58 -0.20 7.84
N LEU A 15 -15.67 -0.50 9.15
CA LEU A 15 -14.88 -1.58 9.75
C LEU A 15 -15.63 -2.90 9.51
N ILE A 16 -15.01 -3.78 8.74
CA ILE A 16 -15.52 -5.11 8.43
C ILE A 16 -14.52 -6.17 8.89
N SER A 17 -14.98 -7.40 9.11
CA SER A 17 -14.10 -8.54 9.37
C SER A 17 -13.50 -9.08 8.08
N ASP A 18 -12.40 -9.84 8.19
CA ASP A 18 -11.79 -10.52 7.04
C ASP A 18 -12.80 -11.39 6.28
N ALA A 19 -13.67 -12.12 7.00
CA ALA A 19 -14.69 -12.96 6.39
C ALA A 19 -15.73 -12.17 5.58
N GLU A 20 -16.06 -10.93 5.99
CA GLU A 20 -16.94 -10.04 5.23
C GLU A 20 -16.18 -9.40 4.06
N ALA A 21 -14.90 -9.06 4.24
CA ALA A 21 -14.06 -8.53 3.17
C ALA A 21 -13.89 -9.53 2.01
N ASP A 22 -13.72 -10.82 2.33
CA ASP A 22 -13.53 -11.91 1.35
C ASP A 22 -14.74 -12.14 0.43
N VAL A 23 -15.94 -11.71 0.85
CA VAL A 23 -17.19 -11.88 0.07
C VAL A 23 -17.61 -10.61 -0.68
N ARG A 24 -16.86 -9.50 -0.54
CA ARG A 24 -17.12 -8.25 -1.29
C ARG A 24 -16.77 -8.47 -2.76
N GLU A 25 -17.68 -8.06 -3.65
CA GLU A 25 -17.42 -8.09 -5.10
C GLU A 25 -16.35 -7.06 -5.52
N ASP A 26 -16.31 -5.90 -4.84
CA ASP A 26 -15.30 -4.86 -5.05
C ASP A 26 -14.36 -4.74 -3.85
N ASP A 27 -13.14 -5.22 -4.04
CA ASP A 27 -12.02 -5.21 -3.10
C ASP A 27 -11.06 -4.02 -3.31
N SER A 28 -11.39 -3.09 -4.22
CA SER A 28 -10.48 -2.01 -4.65
C SER A 28 -10.22 -0.95 -3.58
N TYR A 29 -11.05 -0.89 -2.53
CA TYR A 29 -11.01 0.12 -1.47
C TYR A 29 -10.83 -0.50 -0.06
N LEU A 30 -10.27 -1.71 0.01
CA LEU A 30 -9.94 -2.34 1.28
C LEU A 30 -8.59 -1.84 1.79
N PHE A 31 -8.55 -1.50 3.07
CA PHE A 31 -7.32 -1.19 3.79
C PHE A 31 -7.13 -2.23 4.88
N ASP A 32 -6.12 -3.07 4.70
CA ASP A 32 -5.77 -4.10 5.67
C ASP A 32 -5.19 -3.44 6.93
N LEU A 33 -5.81 -3.70 8.08
CA LEU A 33 -5.36 -3.16 9.36
C LEU A 33 -4.14 -3.90 9.91
N ASP A 34 -3.68 -4.98 9.27
CA ASP A 34 -2.60 -5.85 9.76
C ASP A 34 -1.22 -5.58 9.15
N ASN A 35 -1.11 -4.75 8.10
CA ASN A 35 0.15 -4.61 7.34
C ASN A 35 1.02 -3.38 7.70
N LYS A 36 2.32 -3.46 7.38
CA LYS A 36 3.40 -2.48 7.71
C LYS A 36 4.01 -1.78 6.46
N VAL A 37 3.79 -0.46 6.35
CA VAL A 37 4.52 0.73 5.82
C VAL A 37 5.19 0.72 4.41
N SER A 38 4.86 1.74 3.56
CA SER A 38 5.73 2.89 3.15
C SER A 38 5.28 3.53 1.81
N ILE A 39 4.75 4.77 1.72
CA ILE A 39 5.52 6.02 1.48
C ILE A 39 5.03 7.14 2.41
N THR A 40 3.81 7.01 2.92
CA THR A 40 3.30 7.73 4.08
C THR A 40 3.65 6.94 5.33
N ILE A 41 4.01 7.62 6.42
CA ILE A 41 4.03 6.95 7.72
C ILE A 41 2.57 6.71 8.08
N GLU A 42 2.09 5.48 7.96
CA GLU A 42 0.82 5.07 8.54
C GLU A 42 1.03 4.96 10.05
N VAL A 43 0.36 5.84 10.79
CA VAL A 43 0.39 5.78 12.24
C VAL A 43 -0.96 5.24 12.67
N ARG A 44 -0.94 4.10 13.38
CA ARG A 44 -2.11 3.65 14.14
C ARG A 44 -2.34 4.66 15.26
N VAL A 45 -3.40 5.46 15.13
CA VAL A 45 -3.77 6.46 16.13
C VAL A 45 -4.91 5.91 16.97
N PHE A 46 -4.65 5.69 18.25
CA PHE A 46 -5.71 5.44 19.23
C PHE A 46 -6.35 6.77 19.62
N MET A 47 -7.67 6.87 19.50
CA MET A 47 -8.43 8.03 19.98
C MET A 47 -9.36 7.60 21.12
N LEU A 48 -10.63 8.02 21.10
CA LEU A 48 -11.60 7.84 22.21
C LEU A 48 -11.72 6.41 22.77
N HIS A 49 -11.38 5.38 21.99
CA HIS A 49 -11.22 4.00 22.46
C HIS A 49 -9.79 3.50 22.17
N GLN A 50 -9.23 2.73 23.10
CA GLN A 50 -7.91 2.08 22.98
C GLN A 50 -8.00 0.61 22.55
N ASP A 51 -9.09 0.23 21.89
CA ASP A 51 -9.24 -1.13 21.36
C ASP A 51 -8.24 -1.35 20.22
N LEU A 52 -7.25 -2.21 20.46
CA LEU A 52 -6.18 -2.56 19.52
C LEU A 52 -6.69 -3.19 18.23
N ARG A 53 -7.91 -3.72 18.23
CA ARG A 53 -8.57 -4.32 17.06
C ARG A 53 -9.11 -3.28 16.09
N PHE A 54 -9.27 -2.03 16.53
CA PHE A 54 -9.88 -0.96 15.74
C PHE A 54 -9.01 0.32 15.73
N PRO A 55 -7.74 0.24 15.31
CA PRO A 55 -6.90 1.43 15.18
C PRO A 55 -7.47 2.36 14.11
N ARG A 56 -7.48 3.68 14.36
CA ARG A 56 -7.76 4.65 13.29
C ARG A 56 -6.48 4.88 12.48
N ILE A 57 -6.58 4.75 11.17
CA ILE A 57 -5.46 4.99 10.26
C ILE A 57 -5.37 6.49 9.94
N ALA A 58 -4.18 7.04 10.11
CA ALA A 58 -3.86 8.40 9.74
C ALA A 58 -2.58 8.43 8.89
N PHE A 59 -2.62 9.22 7.83
CA PHE A 59 -1.50 9.42 6.94
C PHE A 59 -0.72 10.66 7.34
N PHE A 60 0.60 10.51 7.38
CA PHE A 60 1.53 11.59 7.62
C PHE A 60 2.54 11.67 6.48
N SER A 61 2.98 12.89 6.17
CA SER A 61 4.02 13.12 5.19
C SER A 61 5.37 12.61 5.71
N SER A 62 6.03 11.72 4.96
CA SER A 62 7.40 11.26 5.25
C SER A 62 8.48 12.21 4.72
N ARG A 63 8.08 13.20 3.90
CA ARG A 63 8.93 14.17 3.22
C ARG A 63 8.13 15.44 2.93
N ASP A 64 8.82 16.50 2.52
CA ASP A 64 8.16 17.71 2.03
C ASP A 64 7.34 17.42 0.76
N ILE A 65 6.17 18.06 0.66
CA ILE A 65 5.22 17.90 -0.44
C ILE A 65 5.01 19.28 -1.06
N LEU A 66 5.28 19.40 -2.36
CA LEU A 66 5.07 20.65 -3.09
C LEU A 66 3.59 20.87 -3.40
N SER A 67 3.19 22.12 -3.55
CA SER A 67 1.83 22.45 -3.99
C SER A 67 1.56 21.84 -5.37
N GLY A 68 0.43 21.15 -5.50
CA GLY A 68 0.05 20.43 -6.73
C GLY A 68 0.69 19.05 -6.88
N GLN A 69 1.54 18.60 -5.95
CA GLN A 69 2.08 17.25 -5.96
C GLN A 69 1.02 16.23 -5.52
N GLU A 70 0.88 15.14 -6.27
CA GLU A 70 -0.02 14.04 -5.93
C GLU A 70 0.46 13.30 -4.67
N LEU A 71 -0.51 12.94 -3.81
CA LEU A 71 -0.28 12.12 -2.63
C LEU A 71 -0.49 10.65 -3.00
N GLY A 72 0.50 9.81 -2.73
CA GLY A 72 0.43 8.37 -2.93
C GLY A 72 0.95 7.62 -1.71
N PHE A 73 0.39 6.45 -1.47
CA PHE A 73 0.88 5.47 -0.49
C PHE A 73 0.99 4.10 -1.17
N ASP A 74 1.78 3.20 -0.59
CA ASP A 74 1.89 1.83 -1.10
C ASP A 74 0.67 1.03 -0.65
N TYR A 75 -0.09 0.49 -1.60
CA TYR A 75 -1.26 -0.36 -1.33
C TYR A 75 -0.87 -1.72 -0.76
N GLY A 76 0.41 -2.07 -0.81
CA GLY A 76 0.95 -3.31 -0.28
C GLY A 76 0.84 -4.48 -1.26
N ASP A 77 1.64 -5.51 -1.01
CA ASP A 77 1.81 -6.62 -1.95
C ASP A 77 0.51 -7.41 -2.16
N ARG A 78 -0.33 -7.57 -1.12
CA ARG A 78 -1.63 -8.25 -1.21
C ARG A 78 -2.53 -7.64 -2.29
N PHE A 79 -2.58 -6.31 -2.41
CA PHE A 79 -3.33 -5.65 -3.47
C PHE A 79 -2.75 -6.01 -4.84
N TRP A 80 -1.43 -5.91 -4.99
CA TRP A 80 -0.76 -6.13 -6.27
C TRP A 80 -0.71 -7.59 -6.71
N ASP A 81 -0.70 -8.56 -5.79
CA ASP A 81 -0.79 -9.99 -6.08
C ASP A 81 -2.09 -10.35 -6.82
N ILE A 82 -3.16 -9.62 -6.52
CA ILE A 82 -4.49 -9.78 -7.14
C ILE A 82 -4.57 -8.90 -8.39
N LYS A 83 -4.28 -7.60 -8.26
CA LYS A 83 -4.59 -6.59 -9.29
C LYS A 83 -3.59 -6.55 -10.45
N SER A 84 -2.36 -7.02 -10.26
CA SER A 84 -1.34 -7.07 -11.32
C SER A 84 -1.74 -7.89 -12.55
N LYS A 85 -2.70 -8.81 -12.39
CA LYS A 85 -3.29 -9.61 -13.49
C LYS A 85 -4.23 -8.81 -14.39
N TYR A 86 -4.78 -7.70 -13.88
CA TYR A 86 -5.77 -6.87 -14.55
C TYR A 86 -5.16 -5.58 -15.10
N PHE A 87 -4.24 -4.96 -14.36
CA PHE A 87 -3.53 -3.75 -14.78
C PHE A 87 -2.18 -3.63 -14.06
N THR A 88 -1.31 -2.75 -14.58
CA THR A 88 0.02 -2.48 -14.01
C THR A 88 0.12 -1.07 -13.45
N CYS A 89 1.03 -0.87 -12.50
CA CYS A 89 1.21 0.41 -11.83
C CYS A 89 1.69 1.51 -12.79
N GLN A 90 1.10 2.71 -12.66
CA GLN A 90 1.39 3.89 -13.49
C GLN A 90 2.00 5.04 -12.69
N CYS A 91 2.64 4.75 -11.55
CA CYS A 91 3.18 5.80 -10.66
C CYS A 91 4.38 6.56 -11.25
N GLY A 92 4.97 6.08 -12.36
CA GLY A 92 6.11 6.72 -13.03
C GLY A 92 7.42 6.70 -12.24
N SER A 93 7.46 6.07 -11.06
CA SER A 93 8.67 5.98 -10.23
C SER A 93 9.71 5.05 -10.87
N GLU A 94 10.97 5.50 -10.94
CA GLU A 94 12.11 4.66 -11.33
C GLU A 94 12.30 3.42 -10.42
N LYS A 95 11.75 3.48 -9.20
CA LYS A 95 11.80 2.40 -8.21
C LYS A 95 10.51 1.57 -8.16
N CYS A 96 9.67 1.64 -9.20
CA CYS A 96 8.40 0.91 -9.20
C CYS A 96 8.64 -0.61 -9.23
N LYS A 97 7.96 -1.34 -8.34
CA LYS A 97 7.96 -2.82 -8.29
C LYS A 97 6.78 -3.47 -9.05
N HIS A 98 5.83 -2.67 -9.52
CA HIS A 98 4.56 -3.16 -10.07
C HIS A 98 4.23 -2.61 -11.47
N SER A 99 5.19 -1.96 -12.14
CA SER A 99 5.02 -1.57 -13.55
C SER A 99 5.13 -2.79 -14.46
N ALA A 100 4.70 -2.66 -15.72
CA ALA A 100 4.81 -3.73 -16.70
C ALA A 100 6.27 -4.17 -16.89
N GLU A 101 7.19 -3.21 -16.93
CA GLU A 101 8.63 -3.43 -17.07
C GLU A 101 9.21 -4.17 -15.86
N ALA A 102 8.84 -3.74 -14.65
CA ALA A 102 9.31 -4.35 -13.40
C ALA A 102 8.87 -5.82 -13.28
N ILE A 103 7.60 -6.08 -13.61
CA ILE A 103 7.04 -7.44 -13.58
C ILE A 103 7.71 -8.33 -14.63
N ALA A 104 7.90 -7.84 -15.86
CA ALA A 104 8.55 -8.59 -16.92
C ALA A 104 10.01 -8.92 -16.61
N LEU A 105 10.74 -7.97 -16.00
CA LEU A 105 12.12 -8.17 -15.56
C LEU A 105 12.21 -9.29 -14.51
N GLU A 106 11.32 -9.27 -13.52
CA GLU A 106 11.29 -10.26 -12.45
C GLU A 106 10.92 -11.66 -12.96
N GLN A 107 9.95 -11.76 -13.87
CA GLN A 107 9.62 -13.02 -14.54
C GLN A 107 10.80 -13.60 -15.32
N SER A 108 11.55 -12.76 -16.04
CA SER A 108 12.76 -13.20 -16.74
C SER A 108 13.84 -13.68 -15.76
N ARG A 109 14.00 -12.99 -14.63
CA ARG A 109 14.95 -13.37 -13.57
C ARG A 109 14.61 -14.74 -12.98
N LEU A 110 13.33 -14.98 -12.66
CA LEU A 110 12.86 -16.25 -12.13
C LEU A 110 13.03 -17.39 -13.14
N ALA A 111 12.65 -17.18 -14.40
CA ALA A 111 12.82 -18.16 -15.46
C ALA A 111 14.29 -18.59 -15.65
N ARG A 112 15.25 -17.65 -15.51
CA ARG A 112 16.69 -17.96 -15.56
C ARG A 112 17.18 -18.79 -14.38
N LEU A 113 16.60 -18.60 -13.20
CA LEU A 113 16.93 -19.40 -12.02
C LEU A 113 16.38 -20.82 -12.13
N GLU A 114 15.19 -20.96 -12.70
CA GLU A 114 14.55 -22.26 -12.95
C GLU A 114 15.23 -23.05 -14.06
N ALA A 115 15.83 -22.37 -15.04
CA ALA A 115 16.56 -23.02 -16.14
C ALA A 115 17.85 -23.75 -15.72
N GLY A 116 18.36 -23.50 -14.50
CA GLY A 116 19.59 -24.11 -13.99
C GLY A 116 20.87 -23.72 -14.76
N PRO A 117 22.07 -23.93 -14.20
CA PRO A 117 23.30 -23.90 -14.99
C PRO A 117 23.38 -25.18 -15.83
N GLU A 118 23.71 -25.06 -17.12
CA GLU A 118 24.18 -26.21 -17.92
C GLU A 118 25.40 -26.88 -17.29
#